data_AF-A0A2H3BEW6-F1
#
_entry.id   AF-A0A2H3BEW6-F1
#
_cell.length_a   1.000
_cell.length_b   1.000
_cell.length_c   1.000
_cell.angle_alpha   90.00
_cell.angle_beta   90.00
_cell.angle_gamma   90.00
#
_symmetry.space_group_name_H-M   'P 1'
#
loop_
_entity.id
_entity.type
_entity.pdbx_description
1 polymer ?
#
loop_
_entity_poly.entity_id
_entity_poly.type
_entity_poly.pdbx_seq_one_letter_code
_entity_poly.pdbx_strand_id
1 'polypeptide(L)'
;MPSPPQHQQLRISFPVENWPGWDIKELSLTRFEADFAPTLDLGGCDCSWAKAAAAKKGGHGVSNSAASPREKCLAMARDALNVKVDAATHDDYCSDSPIFHGVAVSKPSPPIHLALKFALREDLIPALLHEAHMYSAHLERVQGRAVPYSWGFFMGFLRDSSHGAAVDEDSEPIACLVLEYWGDALPMRFDHLEKGVRYTFIFPFKNAC
;
A
#
# COMPACT_ATOMS: atom_id res chain seq x y z
N MET A 1 5.69 0.84 32.59
CA MET A 1 6.55 0.73 31.39
C MET A 1 5.69 1.05 30.18
N PRO A 2 6.08 1.97 29.29
CA PRO A 2 5.35 2.15 28.04
C PRO A 2 5.51 0.87 27.20
N SER A 3 4.41 0.33 26.69
CA SER A 3 4.42 -0.78 25.74
C SER A 3 5.23 -0.39 24.50
N PRO A 4 6.01 -1.30 23.90
CA PRO A 4 6.68 -1.03 22.63
C PRO A 4 5.65 -0.56 21.58
N PRO A 5 6.04 0.32 20.65
CA PRO A 5 5.14 0.73 19.57
C PRO A 5 4.64 -0.52 18.85
N GLN A 6 3.33 -0.69 18.75
CA GLN A 6 2.74 -1.74 17.93
C GLN A 6 3.03 -1.37 16.47
N HIS A 7 4.02 -2.02 15.87
CA HIS A 7 4.25 -1.89 14.45
C HIS A 7 3.14 -2.63 13.72
N GLN A 8 2.28 -1.91 13.00
CA GLN A 8 1.22 -2.52 12.22
C GLN A 8 1.84 -3.46 11.17
N GLN A 9 1.44 -4.73 11.18
CA GLN A 9 1.87 -5.71 10.18
C GLN A 9 0.92 -5.76 9.00
N LEU A 10 1.43 -6.10 7.82
CA LEU A 10 0.67 -6.47 6.64
C LEU A 10 1.01 -7.91 6.29
N ARG A 11 0.01 -8.80 6.29
CA ARG A 11 0.17 -10.21 5.92
C ARG A 11 -0.61 -10.48 4.65
N ILE A 12 0.07 -10.99 3.64
CA ILE A 12 -0.46 -11.14 2.29
C ILE A 12 -0.36 -12.61 1.91
N SER A 13 -1.48 -13.22 1.53
CA SER A 13 -1.52 -14.59 1.03
C SER A 13 -1.77 -14.60 -0.47
N PHE A 14 -0.95 -15.33 -1.22
CA PHE A 14 -1.03 -15.42 -2.68
C PHE A 14 -1.54 -16.80 -3.15
N PRO A 15 -2.28 -16.85 -4.27
CA PRO A 15 -2.75 -18.09 -4.87
C PRO A 15 -1.68 -18.72 -5.78
N VAL A 16 -0.73 -19.45 -5.18
CA VAL A 16 0.49 -19.96 -5.86
C VAL A 16 0.23 -20.94 -7.00
N GLU A 17 -0.88 -21.68 -6.97
CA GLU A 17 -1.20 -22.67 -8.01
C GLU A 17 -1.54 -22.04 -9.37
N ASN A 18 -1.76 -20.72 -9.42
CA ASN A 18 -2.27 -20.04 -10.61
C ASN A 18 -1.21 -19.28 -11.41
N TRP A 19 -0.01 -19.05 -10.87
CA TRP A 19 0.99 -18.14 -11.45
C TRP A 19 2.36 -18.80 -11.59
N PRO A 20 2.71 -19.31 -12.79
CA PRO A 20 4.01 -19.92 -13.05
C PRO A 20 5.17 -18.97 -12.72
N GLY A 21 6.14 -19.42 -11.92
CA GLY A 21 7.30 -18.63 -11.52
C GLY A 21 7.08 -17.71 -10.32
N TRP A 22 5.86 -17.65 -9.76
CA TRP A 22 5.59 -16.94 -8.51
C TRP A 22 5.51 -17.93 -7.33
N ASP A 23 6.62 -18.13 -6.62
CA ASP A 23 6.71 -19.13 -5.54
C ASP A 23 6.37 -18.57 -4.15
N ILE A 24 5.99 -17.30 -4.06
CA ILE A 24 5.73 -16.60 -2.80
C ILE A 24 4.32 -16.93 -2.31
N LYS A 25 4.19 -17.80 -1.30
CA LYS A 25 2.90 -18.19 -0.69
C LYS A 25 2.33 -17.12 0.24
N GLU A 26 3.19 -16.59 1.10
CA GLU A 26 2.82 -15.61 2.10
C GLU A 26 3.94 -14.60 2.27
N LEU A 27 3.55 -13.34 2.46
CA LEU A 27 4.46 -12.26 2.72
C LEU A 27 4.02 -11.47 3.96
N SER A 28 4.97 -11.20 4.85
CA SER A 28 4.74 -10.39 6.05
C SER A 28 5.61 -9.14 6.00
N LEU A 29 4.96 -8.00 5.86
CA LEU A 29 5.60 -6.69 5.82
C LEU A 29 5.26 -5.89 7.07
N THR A 30 6.12 -4.94 7.40
CA THR A 30 5.95 -4.04 8.54
C THR A 30 5.70 -2.63 8.04
N ARG A 31 4.74 -1.95 8.66
CA ARG A 31 4.46 -0.56 8.33
C ARG A 31 5.70 0.29 8.56
N PHE A 32 6.02 1.08 7.54
CA PHE A 32 7.12 2.03 7.57
C PHE A 32 6.53 3.44 7.62
N GLU A 33 6.79 4.12 8.74
CA GLU A 33 6.47 5.53 8.92
C GLU A 33 7.76 6.30 8.69
N ALA A 34 7.87 6.98 7.55
CA ALA A 34 9.02 7.83 7.29
C ALA A 34 8.73 9.23 7.87
N ASP A 35 9.59 9.70 8.76
CA ASP A 35 9.65 11.11 9.13
C ASP A 35 10.25 11.87 7.93
N PHE A 36 9.40 12.28 6.99
CA PHE A 36 9.82 13.10 5.87
C PHE A 36 10.16 14.51 6.39
N ALA A 37 11.40 14.73 6.80
CA ALA A 37 11.94 16.06 6.87
C ALA A 37 11.97 16.63 5.43
N PRO A 38 11.46 17.85 5.19
CA PRO A 38 11.41 18.44 3.86
C PRO A 38 12.81 18.92 3.46
N THR A 39 13.68 17.99 3.12
CA THR A 39 14.94 18.27 2.44
C THR A 39 15.03 17.30 1.27
N LEU A 40 14.39 17.70 0.17
CA LEU A 40 14.65 17.18 -1.17
C LEU A 40 16.09 17.54 -1.53
N ASP A 41 17.05 16.69 -1.18
CA ASP A 41 18.36 16.69 -1.83
C ASP A 41 18.32 15.57 -2.87
N LEU A 42 17.99 15.96 -4.12
CA LEU A 42 18.06 15.08 -5.30
C LEU A 42 19.54 14.96 -5.72
N GLY A 43 20.35 14.33 -4.87
CA GLY A 43 21.76 14.13 -5.14
C GLY A 43 22.45 13.32 -4.04
N GLY A 44 22.86 12.09 -4.37
CA GLY A 44 23.77 11.31 -3.53
C GLY A 44 23.12 10.13 -2.85
N CYS A 45 23.34 8.95 -3.42
CA CYS A 45 23.18 7.67 -2.77
C CYS A 45 23.99 7.64 -1.48
N ASP A 46 23.34 7.40 -0.35
CA ASP A 46 23.94 6.78 0.85
C ASP A 46 22.81 6.04 1.60
N CYS A 47 22.65 4.77 1.26
CA CYS A 47 21.68 3.85 1.86
C CYS A 47 21.94 3.73 3.38
N SER A 48 21.21 4.50 4.19
CA SER A 48 21.14 4.28 5.63
C SER A 48 19.75 4.62 6.19
N TRP A 49 18.71 4.02 5.61
CA TRP A 49 17.36 4.05 6.20
C TRP A 49 17.32 3.45 7.62
N ALA A 50 18.34 2.68 8.02
CA ALA A 50 18.58 2.26 9.40
C ALA A 50 18.79 3.40 10.42
N LYS A 51 19.08 4.64 9.98
CA LYS A 51 19.28 5.80 10.88
C LYS A 51 18.05 6.71 11.02
N ALA A 52 17.01 6.54 10.22
CA ALA A 52 15.85 7.45 10.21
C ALA A 52 14.79 7.15 11.29
N ALA A 53 14.89 6.05 12.04
CA ALA A 53 13.87 5.61 13.01
C ALA A 53 13.93 6.31 14.39
N ALA A 54 14.67 7.40 14.56
CA ALA A 54 14.99 7.96 15.88
C ALA A 54 14.71 9.47 16.00
N ALA A 55 13.47 9.94 15.83
CA ALA A 55 13.11 11.30 16.23
C ALA A 55 11.61 11.48 16.56
N LYS A 56 11.16 11.00 17.73
CA LYS A 56 9.80 11.30 18.24
C LYS A 56 9.68 12.74 18.76
N LYS A 57 8.67 13.49 18.30
CA LYS A 57 7.96 14.53 19.07
C LYS A 57 6.45 14.45 18.84
N GLY A 58 5.67 14.55 19.92
CA GLY A 58 4.22 14.34 19.94
C GLY A 58 3.36 15.61 19.92
N GLY A 59 2.04 15.40 19.93
CA GLY A 59 0.97 16.41 20.12
C GLY A 59 -0.19 16.18 19.14
N HIS A 60 -1.34 15.62 19.54
CA HIS A 60 -2.53 16.24 20.18
C HIS A 60 -3.66 16.61 19.20
N GLY A 61 -4.87 16.09 19.45
CA GLY A 61 -6.12 16.66 18.92
C GLY A 61 -7.19 15.62 18.52
N VAL A 62 -8.07 15.25 19.46
CA VAL A 62 -9.27 14.43 19.22
C VAL A 62 -10.41 15.30 18.71
N SER A 63 -11.10 14.89 17.65
CA SER A 63 -12.43 15.39 17.30
C SER A 63 -13.43 14.24 17.21
N ASN A 64 -14.55 14.35 17.93
CA ASN A 64 -15.66 13.40 17.91
C ASN A 64 -16.47 13.54 16.61
N SER A 65 -16.23 12.68 15.63
CA SER A 65 -17.17 12.39 14.55
C SER A 65 -17.49 10.89 14.54
N ALA A 66 -18.72 10.52 14.16
CA ALA A 66 -19.09 9.13 13.97
C ALA A 66 -18.08 8.47 13.03
N ALA A 67 -17.31 7.51 13.55
CA ALA A 67 -16.17 6.93 12.86
C ALA A 67 -16.60 6.40 11.48
N SER A 68 -15.97 6.94 10.44
CA SER A 68 -16.11 6.48 9.07
C SER A 68 -15.82 4.97 8.99
N PRO A 69 -16.36 4.24 7.98
CA PRO A 69 -16.00 2.84 7.74
C PRO A 69 -14.48 2.62 7.73
N ARG A 70 -13.72 3.61 7.24
CA ARG A 70 -12.26 3.68 7.31
C ARG A 70 -11.72 3.70 8.74
N GLU A 71 -12.17 4.62 9.59
CA GLU A 71 -11.71 4.71 10.98
C GLU A 71 -12.05 3.44 11.78
N LYS A 72 -13.19 2.82 11.48
CA LYS A 72 -13.54 1.51 12.05
C LYS A 72 -12.59 0.42 11.56
N CYS A 73 -12.27 0.37 10.27
CA CYS A 73 -11.34 -0.62 9.72
C CYS A 73 -9.88 -0.39 10.16
N LEU A 74 -9.42 0.86 10.24
CA LEU A 74 -8.11 1.23 10.79
C LEU A 74 -8.03 0.90 12.28
N ALA A 75 -9.11 1.11 13.03
CA ALA A 75 -9.18 0.70 14.43
C ALA A 75 -9.16 -0.83 14.59
N MET A 76 -9.72 -1.58 13.63
CA MET A 76 -9.69 -3.05 13.61
C MET A 76 -8.35 -3.62 13.16
N ALA A 77 -7.64 -2.94 12.25
CA ALA A 77 -6.32 -3.33 11.76
C ALA A 77 -5.17 -2.85 12.66
N ARG A 78 -5.45 -2.55 13.95
CA ARG A 78 -4.49 -1.96 14.88
C ARG A 78 -3.17 -2.72 14.99
N ASP A 79 -3.20 -4.04 14.87
CA ASP A 79 -2.03 -4.91 15.00
C ASP A 79 -1.58 -5.51 13.65
N ALA A 80 -2.53 -5.99 12.84
CA ALA A 80 -2.22 -6.61 11.54
C ALA A 80 -3.36 -6.44 10.52
N LEU A 81 -3.01 -6.15 9.28
CA LEU A 81 -3.88 -6.17 8.11
C LEU A 81 -3.62 -7.47 7.34
N ASN A 82 -4.61 -8.36 7.30
CA ASN A 82 -4.52 -9.62 6.56
C ASN A 82 -5.23 -9.48 5.21
N VAL A 83 -4.52 -9.73 4.13
CA VAL A 83 -4.99 -9.55 2.76
C VAL A 83 -4.81 -10.85 1.99
N LYS A 84 -5.86 -11.27 1.29
CA LYS A 84 -5.79 -12.38 0.34
C LYS A 84 -5.80 -11.82 -1.07
N VAL A 85 -4.83 -12.20 -1.89
CA VAL A 85 -4.77 -11.77 -3.28
C VAL A 85 -5.75 -12.58 -4.12
N ASP A 86 -6.49 -11.91 -4.99
CA ASP A 86 -7.42 -12.57 -5.90
C ASP A 86 -6.64 -13.40 -6.94
N ALA A 87 -7.10 -14.62 -7.20
CA ALA A 87 -6.49 -15.53 -8.16
C ALA A 87 -6.76 -15.12 -9.61
N ALA A 88 -7.80 -14.31 -9.82
CA ALA A 88 -8.18 -13.79 -11.12
C ALA A 88 -7.48 -12.47 -11.48
N THR A 89 -6.47 -12.02 -10.73
CA THR A 89 -5.72 -10.81 -11.11
C THR A 89 -5.05 -11.03 -12.47
N HIS A 90 -5.59 -10.30 -13.44
CA HIS A 90 -5.04 -10.18 -14.77
C HIS A 90 -3.89 -9.18 -14.73
N ASP A 91 -2.76 -9.59 -15.30
CA ASP A 91 -1.72 -8.73 -15.84
C ASP A 91 -0.70 -8.14 -14.82
N ASP A 92 0.54 -8.65 -14.93
CA ASP A 92 1.80 -8.08 -14.43
C ASP A 92 2.49 -8.71 -13.20
N TYR A 93 2.13 -9.94 -12.79
CA TYR A 93 2.83 -10.64 -11.69
C TYR A 93 4.31 -10.97 -11.98
N CYS A 94 4.74 -10.95 -13.25
CA CYS A 94 6.14 -11.14 -13.65
C CYS A 94 6.97 -9.83 -13.68
N SER A 95 6.36 -8.69 -13.35
CA SER A 95 7.06 -7.41 -13.26
C SER A 95 7.78 -7.25 -11.93
N ASP A 96 8.79 -6.38 -11.92
CA ASP A 96 9.50 -5.97 -10.70
C ASP A 96 8.67 -4.98 -9.85
N SER A 97 7.56 -4.47 -10.40
CA SER A 97 6.62 -3.57 -9.72
C SER A 97 5.16 -3.98 -9.92
N PRO A 98 4.76 -5.19 -9.51
CA PRO A 98 3.43 -5.71 -9.79
C PRO A 98 2.37 -4.98 -8.95
N ILE A 99 1.14 -4.96 -9.47
CA ILE A 99 -0.03 -4.49 -8.75
C ILE A 99 -1.01 -5.65 -8.60
N PHE A 100 -1.37 -5.97 -7.37
CA PHE A 100 -2.32 -7.03 -7.08
C PHE A 100 -3.63 -6.47 -6.52
N HIS A 101 -4.74 -7.08 -6.90
CA HIS A 101 -6.01 -6.91 -6.21
C HIS A 101 -6.06 -7.83 -4.99
N GLY A 102 -6.23 -7.23 -3.82
CA GLY A 102 -6.33 -7.93 -2.54
C GLY A 102 -7.66 -7.68 -1.86
N VAL A 103 -8.10 -8.65 -1.07
CA VAL A 103 -9.29 -8.54 -0.23
C VAL A 103 -8.90 -8.74 1.23
N ALA A 104 -9.12 -7.69 2.04
CA ALA A 104 -9.00 -7.78 3.49
C ALA A 104 -10.38 -8.08 4.09
N VAL A 105 -10.47 -9.19 4.83
CA VAL A 105 -11.70 -9.58 5.51
C VAL A 105 -11.60 -9.23 6.98
N SER A 106 -12.47 -8.34 7.44
CA SER A 106 -12.53 -7.93 8.86
C SER A 106 -13.96 -8.08 9.36
N LYS A 107 -14.32 -9.25 9.93
CA LYS A 107 -15.67 -9.44 10.48
C LYS A 107 -15.89 -8.55 11.70
N PRO A 108 -17.02 -7.84 11.85
CA PRO A 108 -18.26 -7.93 11.07
C PRO A 108 -18.37 -6.96 9.87
N SER A 109 -17.33 -6.22 9.54
CA SER A 109 -17.30 -5.25 8.44
C SER A 109 -17.31 -5.95 7.07
N PRO A 110 -17.83 -5.29 6.02
CA PRO A 110 -17.72 -5.80 4.65
C PRO A 110 -16.24 -5.97 4.25
N PRO A 111 -15.95 -6.87 3.30
CA PRO A 111 -14.61 -7.00 2.73
C PRO A 111 -14.13 -5.67 2.17
N ILE A 112 -12.84 -5.40 2.36
CA ILE A 112 -12.19 -4.20 1.85
C ILE A 112 -11.36 -4.64 0.66
N HIS A 113 -11.62 -4.02 -0.49
CA HIS A 113 -10.87 -4.25 -1.70
C HIS A 113 -9.67 -3.28 -1.75
N LEU A 114 -8.49 -3.84 -1.96
CA LEU A 114 -7.21 -3.14 -1.89
C LEU A 114 -6.44 -3.35 -3.19
N ALA A 115 -5.70 -2.34 -3.60
CA ALA A 115 -4.62 -2.46 -4.58
C ALA A 115 -3.29 -2.53 -3.82
N LEU A 116 -2.50 -3.57 -4.09
CA LEU A 116 -1.19 -3.80 -3.50
C LEU A 116 -0.13 -3.53 -4.56
N LYS A 117 0.48 -2.35 -4.53
CA LYS A 117 1.53 -1.98 -5.47
C LYS A 117 2.89 -2.28 -4.86
N PHE A 118 3.66 -3.13 -5.52
CA PHE A 118 4.96 -3.57 -5.02
C PHE A 118 6.13 -2.85 -5.69
N ALA A 119 7.24 -2.84 -4.97
CA ALA A 119 8.59 -2.70 -5.49
C ALA A 119 9.35 -3.94 -5.01
N LEU A 120 9.59 -4.90 -5.90
CA LEU A 120 10.27 -6.16 -5.61
C LEU A 120 11.79 -6.06 -5.72
N ARG A 121 12.30 -4.92 -6.19
CA ARG A 121 13.73 -4.60 -6.22
C ARG A 121 14.04 -3.36 -5.40
N GLU A 122 15.22 -3.34 -4.79
CA GLU A 122 15.67 -2.24 -3.93
C GLU A 122 15.66 -0.88 -4.64
N ASP A 123 16.09 -0.82 -5.90
CA ASP A 123 16.20 0.42 -6.67
C ASP A 123 14.83 1.06 -7.00
N LEU A 124 13.74 0.29 -6.91
CA LEU A 124 12.37 0.77 -7.12
C LEU A 124 11.73 1.30 -5.83
N ILE A 125 12.27 0.95 -4.64
CA ILE A 125 11.71 1.34 -3.34
C ILE A 125 11.66 2.87 -3.18
N PRO A 126 12.71 3.67 -3.50
CA PRO A 126 12.67 5.11 -3.33
C PRO A 126 11.55 5.78 -4.13
N ALA A 127 11.30 5.30 -5.36
CA ALA A 127 10.22 5.82 -6.20
C ALA A 127 8.84 5.51 -5.59
N LEU A 128 8.63 4.28 -5.09
CA LEU A 128 7.38 3.89 -4.45
C LEU A 128 7.16 4.61 -3.11
N LEU A 129 8.23 4.84 -2.34
CA LEU A 129 8.20 5.63 -1.12
C LEU A 129 7.82 7.09 -1.39
N HIS A 130 8.37 7.68 -2.46
CA HIS A 130 7.99 9.03 -2.89
C HIS A 130 6.50 9.10 -3.28
N GLU A 131 5.98 8.09 -3.98
CA GLU A 131 4.55 8.00 -4.27
C GLU A 131 3.70 7.89 -2.99
N ALA A 132 4.11 7.06 -2.03
CA ALA A 132 3.44 6.96 -0.74
C ALA A 132 3.41 8.31 0.01
N HIS A 133 4.50 9.09 -0.08
CA HIS A 133 4.56 10.45 0.46
C HIS A 133 3.56 11.39 -0.20
N MET A 134 3.35 11.29 -1.52
CA MET A 134 2.33 12.10 -2.20
C MET A 134 0.93 11.86 -1.61
N TYR A 135 0.60 10.60 -1.31
CA TYR A 135 -0.66 10.25 -0.66
C TYR A 135 -0.77 10.85 0.75
N SER A 136 0.25 10.68 1.60
CA SER A 136 0.19 11.08 3.01
C SER A 136 0.32 12.59 3.23
N ALA A 137 1.06 13.31 2.37
CA ALA A 137 1.32 14.74 2.54
C ALA A 137 0.47 15.65 1.65
N HIS A 138 0.37 15.34 0.35
CA HIS A 138 -0.17 16.28 -0.63
C HIS A 138 -1.62 15.95 -1.02
N LEU A 139 -1.99 14.67 -1.02
CA LEU A 139 -3.29 14.20 -1.48
C LEU A 139 -4.25 13.85 -0.34
N GLU A 140 -3.82 13.95 0.92
CA GLU A 140 -4.60 13.53 2.11
C GLU A 140 -6.06 14.02 2.06
N ARG A 141 -6.28 15.29 1.68
CA ARG A 141 -7.60 15.93 1.68
C ARG A 141 -8.52 15.49 0.53
N VAL A 142 -7.97 14.89 -0.52
CA VAL A 142 -8.72 14.48 -1.72
C VAL A 142 -8.86 12.96 -1.84
N GLN A 143 -8.27 12.20 -0.91
CA GLN A 143 -8.45 10.76 -0.82
C GLN A 143 -9.93 10.38 -0.60
N GLY A 144 -10.37 9.29 -1.22
CA GLY A 144 -11.75 8.81 -1.22
C GLY A 144 -12.72 9.64 -2.06
N ARG A 145 -12.22 10.66 -2.79
CA ARG A 145 -13.03 11.52 -3.66
C ARG A 145 -12.47 11.60 -5.07
N ALA A 146 -11.21 12.01 -5.18
CA ALA A 146 -10.51 12.18 -6.45
C ALA A 146 -9.38 11.17 -6.64
N VAL A 147 -8.82 10.68 -5.54
CA VAL A 147 -7.81 9.59 -5.53
C VAL A 147 -8.18 8.54 -4.48
N PRO A 148 -7.69 7.31 -4.60
CA PRO A 148 -7.96 6.25 -3.62
C PRO A 148 -7.44 6.60 -2.23
N TYR A 149 -8.04 6.00 -1.19
CA TYR A 149 -7.42 6.03 0.13
C TYR A 149 -6.09 5.28 0.17
N SER A 150 -5.09 5.85 0.81
CA SER A 150 -3.86 5.16 1.18
C SER A 150 -4.00 4.53 2.55
N TRP A 151 -3.70 3.23 2.62
CA TRP A 151 -3.74 2.44 3.85
C TRP A 151 -2.37 2.39 4.54
N GLY A 152 -1.30 2.64 3.80
CA GLY A 152 0.05 2.76 4.32
C GLY A 152 1.10 2.25 3.36
N PHE A 153 2.34 2.48 3.74
CA PHE A 153 3.53 1.96 3.08
C PHE A 153 4.19 0.94 4.01
N PHE A 154 4.52 -0.22 3.46
CA PHE A 154 5.02 -1.37 4.20
C PHE A 154 6.30 -1.86 3.57
N MET A 155 7.25 -2.27 4.40
CA MET A 155 8.56 -2.77 3.97
C MET A 155 8.85 -4.12 4.62
N GLY A 156 9.71 -4.89 3.96
CA GLY A 156 10.18 -6.16 4.47
C GLY A 156 11.23 -6.72 3.54
N PHE A 157 11.43 -8.03 3.62
CA PHE A 157 12.44 -8.74 2.84
C PHE A 157 11.77 -9.91 2.16
N LEU A 158 12.12 -10.13 0.89
CA LEU A 158 11.76 -11.34 0.20
C LEU A 158 12.63 -12.48 0.74
N ARG A 159 12.01 -13.51 1.31
CA ARG A 159 12.72 -14.73 1.72
C ARG A 159 12.65 -15.71 0.58
N ASP A 160 13.81 -16.16 0.10
CA ASP A 160 13.82 -17.34 -0.74
C ASP A 160 13.32 -18.53 0.09
N SER A 161 12.35 -19.25 -0.45
CA SER A 161 11.74 -20.42 0.18
C SER A 161 12.64 -21.66 0.13
N SER A 162 13.81 -21.55 -0.51
CA SER A 162 14.77 -22.63 -0.71
C SER A 162 15.60 -22.98 0.54
N HIS A 163 15.84 -22.05 1.48
CA HIS A 163 16.65 -22.33 2.68
C HIS A 163 16.09 -21.67 3.95
N GLY A 164 15.40 -22.47 4.76
CA GLY A 164 14.98 -22.08 6.10
C GLY A 164 16.14 -22.00 7.07
N ALA A 165 16.87 -20.88 7.13
CA ALA A 165 17.73 -20.52 8.26
C ALA A 165 18.15 -19.05 8.16
N ALA A 166 17.99 -18.31 9.27
CA ALA A 166 18.52 -16.96 9.52
C ALA A 166 18.10 -15.85 8.53
N VAL A 167 18.23 -14.60 8.98
CA VAL A 167 18.14 -13.44 8.08
C VAL A 167 19.46 -13.44 7.33
N ASP A 168 19.50 -14.08 6.16
CA ASP A 168 20.68 -14.01 5.30
C ASP A 168 20.88 -12.56 4.85
N GLU A 169 22.13 -12.12 4.85
CA GLU A 169 22.54 -10.79 4.37
C GLU A 169 22.17 -10.54 2.90
N ASP A 170 21.81 -11.61 2.17
CA ASP A 170 21.42 -11.60 0.76
C ASP A 170 19.89 -11.44 0.54
N SER A 171 19.11 -11.23 1.60
CA SER A 171 17.66 -11.06 1.46
C SER A 171 17.33 -9.72 0.78
N GLU A 172 16.64 -9.80 -0.37
CA GLU A 172 16.30 -8.60 -1.15
C GLU A 172 15.21 -7.78 -0.44
N PRO A 173 15.44 -6.48 -0.17
CA PRO A 173 14.44 -5.64 0.42
C PRO A 173 13.32 -5.38 -0.59
N ILE A 174 12.09 -5.38 -0.09
CA ILE A 174 10.90 -5.09 -0.90
C ILE A 174 9.99 -4.11 -0.17
N ALA A 175 9.13 -3.45 -0.94
CA ALA A 175 8.13 -2.54 -0.41
C ALA A 175 6.76 -2.75 -1.04
N CYS A 176 5.72 -2.34 -0.32
CA CYS A 176 4.33 -2.39 -0.76
C CYS A 176 3.60 -1.12 -0.33
N LEU A 177 3.02 -0.42 -1.30
CA LEU A 177 2.05 0.63 -1.07
C LEU A 177 0.64 0.03 -1.18
N VAL A 178 -0.14 0.17 -0.11
CA VAL A 178 -1.51 -0.33 -0.04
C VAL A 178 -2.49 0.81 -0.28
N LEU A 179 -3.31 0.69 -1.31
CA LEU A 179 -4.33 1.65 -1.69
C LEU A 179 -5.71 1.00 -1.68
N GLU A 180 -6.77 1.79 -1.59
CA GLU A 180 -8.13 1.37 -1.91
C GLU A 180 -8.24 0.99 -3.38
N TYR A 181 -8.96 -0.09 -3.68
CA TYR A 181 -9.19 -0.53 -5.05
C TYR A 181 -10.38 0.20 -5.69
N TRP A 182 -10.16 0.84 -6.85
CA TRP A 182 -11.19 1.61 -7.58
C TRP A 182 -11.65 0.96 -8.89
N GLY A 183 -11.34 -0.33 -9.08
CA GLY A 183 -11.64 -1.06 -10.31
C GLY A 183 -10.45 -1.13 -11.26
N ASP A 184 -10.69 -1.74 -12.42
CA ASP A 184 -9.66 -1.99 -13.43
C ASP A 184 -9.32 -0.71 -14.19
N ALA A 185 -8.07 -0.66 -14.69
CA ALA A 185 -7.68 0.38 -15.64
C ALA A 185 -8.54 0.29 -16.90
N LEU A 186 -8.89 1.45 -17.47
CA LEU A 186 -9.63 1.47 -18.72
C LEU A 186 -8.76 0.85 -19.83
N PRO A 187 -9.29 -0.11 -20.62
CA PRO A 187 -8.52 -0.81 -21.65
C PRO A 187 -8.21 0.08 -22.85
N MET A 188 -8.71 1.32 -22.86
CA MET A 188 -8.49 2.29 -23.90
C MET A 188 -8.17 3.66 -23.32
N ARG A 189 -7.47 4.46 -24.14
CA ARG A 189 -7.13 5.83 -23.81
C ARG A 189 -8.38 6.67 -23.56
N PHE A 190 -8.26 7.64 -22.67
CA PHE A 190 -9.35 8.52 -22.30
C PHE A 190 -9.96 9.28 -23.48
N ASP A 191 -9.13 9.71 -24.45
CA ASP A 191 -9.55 10.42 -25.66
C ASP A 191 -10.44 9.57 -26.60
N HIS A 192 -10.33 8.24 -26.51
CA HIS A 192 -11.11 7.27 -27.29
C HIS A 192 -12.43 6.87 -26.62
N LEU A 193 -12.64 7.22 -25.35
CA LEU A 193 -13.92 6.99 -24.68
C LEU A 193 -15.04 7.81 -25.34
N GLU A 194 -16.25 7.27 -25.32
CA GLU A 194 -17.44 8.00 -25.74
C GLU A 194 -17.54 9.33 -24.97
N LYS A 195 -17.98 10.40 -25.64
CA LYS A 195 -18.04 11.74 -25.03
C LYS A 195 -18.84 11.75 -23.72
N GLY A 196 -19.97 11.03 -23.67
CA GLY A 196 -20.79 10.91 -22.48
C GLY A 196 -20.03 10.32 -21.28
N VAL A 197 -19.28 9.24 -21.52
CA VAL A 197 -18.47 8.57 -20.49
C VAL A 197 -17.35 9.48 -19.98
N ARG A 198 -16.68 10.22 -20.87
CA ARG A 198 -15.67 11.23 -20.47
C ARG A 198 -16.24 12.30 -19.56
N TYR A 199 -17.45 12.79 -19.83
CA TYR A 199 -18.08 13.79 -18.99
C TYR A 199 -18.41 13.27 -17.59
N THR A 200 -18.73 11.98 -17.46
CA THR A 200 -18.92 11.34 -16.15
C THR A 200 -17.63 11.36 -15.32
N PHE A 201 -16.47 11.11 -15.94
CA PHE A 201 -15.18 11.19 -15.25
C PHE A 201 -14.75 12.63 -14.89
N ILE A 202 -15.03 13.60 -15.75
CA ILE A 202 -14.64 15.01 -15.53
C ILE A 202 -15.61 15.72 -14.57
N PHE A 203 -16.90 15.37 -14.63
CA PHE A 203 -17.97 16.00 -13.85
C PHE A 203 -18.78 14.96 -13.06
N PRO A 204 -18.17 14.18 -12.16
CA PRO A 204 -18.86 13.11 -11.42
C PRO A 204 -20.01 13.63 -10.52
N PHE A 205 -20.07 14.94 -10.24
CA PHE A 205 -21.02 15.55 -9.32
C PHE A 205 -22.23 16.25 -9.95
N LYS A 206 -22.43 16.20 -11.29
CA LYS A 206 -23.54 16.95 -11.93
C LYS A 206 -24.93 16.32 -11.78
N ASN A 207 -25.07 15.10 -11.24
CA ASN A 207 -26.35 14.39 -11.13
C ASN A 207 -26.80 14.12 -9.68
N ALA A 208 -26.26 14.83 -8.69
CA ALA A 208 -26.72 14.74 -7.30
C ALA A 208 -27.43 16.02 -6.87
N CYS A 209 -28.56 16.35 -7.50
CA CYS A 209 -29.61 17.26 -7.05
C CYS A 209 -30.92 16.91 -7.75
#